data_AF-A0A4Z1AB72-F1
#
_entry.id   AF-A0A4Z1AB72-F1
#
_cell.length_a   1.000
_cell.length_b   1.000
_cell.length_c   1.000
_cell.angle_alpha   90.00
_cell.angle_beta   90.00
_cell.angle_gamma   90.00
#
_symmetry.space_group_name_H-M   'P 1'
#
loop_
_entity.id
_entity.type
_entity.pdbx_description
1 polymer ?
#
loop_
_entity_poly.entity_id
_entity_poly.type
_entity_poly.pdbx_seq_one_letter_code
_entity_poly.pdbx_strand_id
1 'polypeptide(L)'
;MRKYIKPSQTNLILVFVLIFFQFHCLLNPIVRELLDLDPSKKKNNLLQLSILLGLYGGPSATVTPSVGCVILANTKIRVVFNRSMNPTSLSAVLGTPLDQTWSNTFAANDTVDLSGSLPVGKNSFQLDGNDSNGFRLATVTGNYTVLATNTNLYYVSPSGNNGNPGTTPGSAKLTIPSAITGATAPAAILVSEGNYPVDSGLGTQVSLVNNVSLYGGFSSDFLNRNSNLYITKIEDTTVSVVPDSLTISAGATITSSTILDGFTIRGSSNPNATTGTFMAIYCFSGSPTITNNRVEAGSNINGNSVGILLESSSANIANNTIHGGVSTTQSTFGISVGLSSSPTITSNVIYEGNALDSAHGIYNTPDANTPTIINNTVAGGTGNISYGLNSSHPSNSIVTGNSFDGGTGNTSMAIYHGFGAGNVNAYQQNTLFTTGGTTRYCFYEGGGTNPISFNGNRLYNCPTALYFDNATTFINDIGTINGGTAGGASFTGNYQ
;
A
#
# COMPACT_ATOMS: atom_id res chain seq x y z
N MET A 1 27.35 0.17 17.56
CA MET A 1 28.19 1.39 17.67
C MET A 1 28.19 2.13 16.35
N ARG A 2 27.47 3.27 16.24
CA ARG A 2 27.54 4.14 15.05
C ARG A 2 28.81 4.99 15.15
N LYS A 3 29.75 4.81 14.20
CA LYS A 3 30.95 5.64 14.07
C LYS A 3 30.55 7.08 13.76
N TYR A 4 30.90 7.99 14.66
CA TYR A 4 30.78 9.43 14.47
C TYR A 4 31.81 9.86 13.42
N ILE A 5 31.36 10.19 12.20
CA ILE A 5 32.22 10.75 11.16
C ILE A 5 32.34 12.24 11.45
N LYS A 6 33.53 12.67 11.90
CA LYS A 6 33.87 14.08 12.07
C LYS A 6 33.88 14.75 10.68
N PRO A 7 33.09 15.81 10.43
CA PRO A 7 33.14 16.51 9.15
C PRO A 7 34.54 17.11 8.95
N SER A 8 35.10 16.95 7.76
CA SER A 8 36.45 17.43 7.43
C SER A 8 36.48 18.96 7.42
N GLN A 9 37.50 19.55 8.07
CA GLN A 9 37.71 21.01 8.14
C GLN A 9 37.86 21.70 6.77
N THR A 10 38.05 20.93 5.69
CA THR A 10 38.19 21.43 4.32
C THR A 10 36.92 22.11 3.77
N ASN A 11 35.71 21.76 4.22
CA ASN A 11 34.49 22.41 3.74
C ASN A 11 34.27 23.82 4.31
N LEU A 12 34.78 24.13 5.50
CA LEU A 12 34.59 25.45 6.11
C LEU A 12 35.45 26.52 5.43
N ILE A 13 36.68 26.17 5.04
CA ILE A 13 37.61 27.09 4.35
C ILE A 13 37.10 27.42 2.94
N LEU A 14 36.55 26.44 2.21
CA LEU A 14 36.00 26.66 0.88
C LEU A 14 34.80 27.62 0.90
N VAL A 15 33.91 27.47 1.89
CA VAL A 15 32.77 28.40 2.10
C VAL A 15 33.28 29.79 2.46
N PHE A 16 34.29 29.91 3.32
CA PHE A 16 34.87 31.21 3.68
C PHE A 16 35.56 31.91 2.49
N VAL A 17 36.27 31.16 1.65
CA VAL A 17 36.93 31.70 0.44
C VAL A 17 35.90 32.12 -0.62
N LEU A 18 34.81 31.36 -0.79
CA LEU A 18 33.69 31.75 -1.67
C LEU A 18 32.99 33.02 -1.18
N ILE A 19 32.79 33.16 0.14
CA ILE A 19 32.26 34.39 0.73
C ILE A 19 33.22 35.56 0.47
N PHE A 20 34.53 35.40 0.67
CA PHE A 20 35.52 36.46 0.43
C PHE A 20 35.68 36.87 -1.03
N PHE A 21 35.59 35.91 -1.97
CA PHE A 21 35.58 36.21 -3.41
C PHE A 21 34.30 36.95 -3.83
N GLN A 22 33.14 36.60 -3.25
CA GLN A 22 31.90 37.35 -3.46
C GLN A 22 31.95 38.77 -2.87
N PHE A 23 32.63 38.98 -1.74
CA PHE A 23 32.84 40.31 -1.17
C PHE A 23 33.72 41.22 -2.06
N HIS A 24 34.69 40.66 -2.80
CA HIS A 24 35.45 41.45 -3.78
C HIS A 24 34.61 41.87 -4.99
N CYS A 25 33.63 41.06 -5.41
CA CYS A 25 32.67 41.45 -6.45
C CYS A 25 31.70 42.54 -5.98
N LEU A 26 31.36 42.59 -4.68
CA LEU A 26 30.52 43.65 -4.09
C LEU A 26 31.25 45.00 -3.94
N LEU A 27 32.57 45.01 -4.02
CA LEU A 27 33.39 46.22 -4.08
C LEU A 27 33.56 46.75 -5.52
N ASN A 28 33.07 46.03 -6.53
CA ASN A 28 33.05 46.53 -7.90
C ASN A 28 32.08 47.73 -7.98
N PRO A 29 32.54 48.94 -8.35
CA PRO A 29 31.70 50.12 -8.43
C PRO A 29 30.49 49.93 -9.36
N ILE A 30 30.60 49.08 -10.39
CA ILE A 30 29.49 48.74 -11.29
C ILE A 30 28.39 47.95 -10.55
N VAL A 31 28.75 47.04 -9.65
CA VAL A 31 27.79 46.28 -8.84
C VAL A 31 27.11 47.17 -7.80
N ARG A 32 27.84 48.16 -7.28
CA ARG A 32 27.29 49.20 -6.38
C ARG A 32 26.30 50.13 -7.09
N GLU A 33 26.58 50.45 -8.35
CA GLU A 33 25.72 51.27 -9.21
C GLU A 33 24.50 50.48 -9.71
N LEU A 34 24.66 49.18 -10.00
CA LEU A 34 23.56 48.28 -10.35
C LEU A 34 22.60 48.00 -9.18
N LEU A 35 23.10 48.06 -7.94
CA LEU A 35 22.33 47.76 -6.72
C LEU A 35 21.72 49.00 -6.05
N ASP A 36 21.93 50.21 -6.61
CA ASP A 36 21.35 51.50 -6.20
C ASP A 36 20.97 51.54 -4.71
N LEU A 37 21.98 51.39 -3.86
CA LEU A 37 21.83 51.20 -2.41
C LEU A 37 21.48 52.52 -1.72
N ASP A 38 20.30 53.05 -2.05
CA ASP A 38 19.63 54.11 -1.31
C ASP A 38 19.57 53.71 0.17
N PRO A 39 20.20 54.47 1.09
CA PRO A 39 20.19 54.19 2.52
C PRO A 39 18.78 54.08 3.11
N SER A 40 17.79 54.76 2.51
CA SER A 40 16.38 54.69 2.92
C SER A 40 15.70 53.37 2.54
N LYS A 41 16.29 52.60 1.61
CA LYS A 41 15.82 51.29 1.13
C LYS A 41 16.72 50.12 1.54
N LYS A 42 17.70 50.35 2.42
CA LYS A 42 18.67 49.33 2.89
C LYS A 42 18.05 47.98 3.28
N LYS A 43 16.86 48.01 3.91
CA LYS A 43 16.17 46.79 4.35
C LYS A 43 15.67 45.94 3.17
N ASN A 44 15.22 46.59 2.08
CA ASN A 44 14.75 45.92 0.87
C ASN A 44 15.93 45.35 0.06
N ASN A 45 17.06 46.06 0.01
CA ASN A 45 18.20 45.61 -0.79
C ASN A 45 18.95 44.44 -0.14
N LEU A 46 19.03 44.36 1.19
CA LEU A 46 19.55 43.19 1.89
C LEU A 46 18.63 41.96 1.76
N LEU A 47 17.31 42.18 1.76
CA LEU A 47 16.35 41.13 1.45
C LEU A 47 16.57 40.64 0.01
N GLN A 48 16.64 41.53 -0.98
CA GLN A 48 16.92 41.16 -2.37
C GLN A 48 18.25 40.43 -2.56
N LEU A 49 19.29 40.81 -1.82
CA LEU A 49 20.58 40.13 -1.88
C LEU A 49 20.51 38.72 -1.26
N SER A 50 19.81 38.55 -0.14
CA SER A 50 19.62 37.23 0.48
C SER A 50 18.72 36.31 -0.35
N ILE A 51 17.77 36.89 -1.10
CA ILE A 51 16.99 36.20 -2.15
C ILE A 51 17.90 35.76 -3.29
N LEU A 52 18.73 36.67 -3.81
CA LEU A 52 19.64 36.40 -4.94
C LEU A 52 20.66 35.29 -4.60
N LEU A 53 21.10 35.24 -3.34
CA LEU A 53 22.04 34.24 -2.84
C LEU A 53 21.38 32.90 -2.45
N GLY A 54 20.06 32.76 -2.62
CA GLY A 54 19.32 31.53 -2.25
C GLY A 54 19.33 31.23 -0.75
N LEU A 55 19.73 32.19 0.09
CA LEU A 55 19.75 32.05 1.54
C LEU A 55 18.35 32.20 2.14
N TYR A 56 17.44 32.83 1.39
CA TYR A 56 16.04 32.95 1.75
C TYR A 56 15.28 31.71 1.25
N GLY A 57 15.13 30.69 2.10
CA GLY A 57 14.24 29.56 1.82
C GLY A 57 12.82 30.04 1.51
N GLY A 58 12.09 29.37 0.62
CA GLY A 58 10.69 29.68 0.34
C GLY A 58 9.79 29.53 1.57
N PRO A 59 8.55 30.07 1.54
CA PRO A 59 7.58 29.81 2.59
C PRO A 59 7.29 28.31 2.68
N SER A 60 6.99 27.83 3.89
CA SER A 60 6.59 26.46 4.17
C SER A 60 5.31 26.45 5.00
N ALA A 61 4.53 25.38 4.86
CA ALA A 61 3.25 25.21 5.53
C ALA A 61 3.24 23.93 6.37
N THR A 62 2.67 24.02 7.57
CA THR A 62 2.30 22.88 8.41
C THR A 62 0.78 22.73 8.36
N VAL A 63 0.31 21.57 7.89
CA VAL A 63 -1.12 21.28 7.71
C VAL A 63 -1.60 20.34 8.82
N THR A 64 -2.74 20.65 9.45
CA THR A 64 -3.32 19.87 10.54
C THR A 64 -4.84 19.69 10.34
N PRO A 65 -5.36 18.45 10.31
CA PRO A 65 -4.63 17.18 10.32
C PRO A 65 -3.67 17.06 9.13
N SER A 66 -2.58 16.29 9.27
CA SER A 66 -1.61 16.15 8.17
C SER A 66 -2.27 15.58 6.91
N VAL A 67 -1.68 15.85 5.74
CA VAL A 67 -2.04 15.11 4.53
C VAL A 67 -1.87 13.60 4.78
N GLY A 68 -2.76 12.79 4.21
CA GLY A 68 -2.84 11.34 4.45
C GLY A 68 -3.84 10.94 5.54
N CYS A 69 -4.30 11.88 6.37
CA CYS A 69 -5.23 11.60 7.47
C CYS A 69 -6.64 11.23 6.99
N VAL A 70 -7.37 10.58 7.91
CA VAL A 70 -8.80 10.33 7.81
C VAL A 70 -9.53 11.47 8.55
N ILE A 71 -10.46 12.15 7.88
CA ILE A 71 -11.18 13.30 8.43
C ILE A 71 -12.69 13.16 8.18
N LEU A 72 -13.52 13.87 8.96
CA LEU A 72 -14.95 13.98 8.67
C LEU A 72 -15.19 15.09 7.63
N ALA A 73 -16.29 15.00 6.87
CA ALA A 73 -16.63 15.98 5.84
C ALA A 73 -16.89 17.41 6.37
N ASN A 74 -17.04 17.58 7.68
CA ASN A 74 -17.15 18.88 8.36
C ASN A 74 -15.87 19.29 9.11
N THR A 75 -14.76 18.57 8.93
CA THR A 75 -13.47 18.89 9.57
C THR A 75 -12.86 20.13 8.93
N LYS A 76 -12.32 21.03 9.76
CA LYS A 76 -11.49 22.15 9.30
C LYS A 76 -10.05 21.70 9.16
N ILE A 77 -9.39 22.11 8.08
CA ILE A 77 -7.97 21.87 7.88
C ILE A 77 -7.23 23.16 8.22
N ARG A 78 -6.48 23.17 9.32
CA ARG A 78 -5.66 24.30 9.72
C ARG A 78 -4.32 24.27 9.00
N VAL A 79 -3.89 25.41 8.49
CA VAL A 79 -2.56 25.58 7.91
C VAL A 79 -1.84 26.70 8.64
N VAL A 80 -0.63 26.42 9.12
CA VAL A 80 0.27 27.40 9.74
C VAL A 80 1.47 27.59 8.83
N PHE A 81 1.69 28.82 8.39
CA PHE A 81 2.81 29.18 7.52
C PHE A 81 3.98 29.69 8.35
N ASN A 82 5.21 29.31 8.04
CA ASN A 82 6.39 29.85 8.75
C ASN A 82 6.67 31.34 8.46
N ARG A 83 5.83 31.99 7.64
CA ARG A 83 5.98 33.36 7.14
C ARG A 83 4.63 34.01 6.89
N SER A 84 4.66 35.32 6.69
CA SER A 84 3.52 36.09 6.25
C SER A 84 3.12 35.71 4.83
N MET A 85 1.86 35.36 4.61
CA MET A 85 1.31 34.97 3.32
C MET A 85 0.53 36.10 2.66
N ASN A 86 0.40 36.05 1.33
CA ASN A 86 -0.57 36.88 0.60
C ASN A 86 -1.91 36.12 0.48
N PRO A 87 -2.97 36.51 1.20
CA PRO A 87 -4.24 35.80 1.21
C PRO A 87 -4.89 35.64 -0.16
N THR A 88 -4.72 36.61 -1.07
CA THR A 88 -5.33 36.58 -2.41
C THR A 88 -4.64 35.61 -3.37
N SER A 89 -3.44 35.14 -3.02
CA SER A 89 -2.68 34.18 -3.81
C SER A 89 -2.89 32.73 -3.38
N LEU A 90 -3.48 32.49 -2.20
CA LEU A 90 -3.64 31.15 -1.67
C LEU A 90 -4.73 30.40 -2.43
N SER A 91 -4.41 29.19 -2.87
CA SER A 91 -5.34 28.24 -3.47
C SER A 91 -5.25 26.93 -2.72
N ALA A 92 -6.40 26.40 -2.30
CA ALA A 92 -6.52 25.11 -1.64
C ALA A 92 -7.66 24.31 -2.27
N VAL A 93 -7.37 23.08 -2.69
CA VAL A 93 -8.33 22.18 -3.34
C VAL A 93 -8.29 20.82 -2.65
N LEU A 94 -9.46 20.27 -2.31
CA LEU A 94 -9.64 18.88 -1.86
C LEU A 94 -10.76 18.22 -2.67
N GLY A 95 -10.45 17.87 -3.92
CA GLY A 95 -11.47 17.54 -4.94
C GLY A 95 -12.32 18.73 -5.39
N THR A 96 -12.62 19.66 -4.50
CA THR A 96 -13.28 20.95 -4.72
C THR A 96 -12.47 22.10 -4.08
N PRO A 97 -12.57 23.34 -4.59
CA PRO A 97 -11.96 24.50 -3.93
C PRO A 97 -12.46 24.67 -2.48
N LEU A 98 -11.54 25.00 -1.57
CA LEU A 98 -11.83 25.21 -0.15
C LEU A 98 -11.97 26.70 0.19
N ASP A 99 -12.91 27.00 1.08
CA ASP A 99 -13.08 28.31 1.71
C ASP A 99 -11.93 28.58 2.68
N GLN A 100 -11.51 29.83 2.77
CA GLN A 100 -10.34 30.25 3.56
C GLN A 100 -10.76 31.25 4.64
N THR A 101 -10.52 30.91 5.90
CA THR A 101 -10.72 31.83 7.03
C THR A 101 -9.38 32.10 7.70
N TRP A 102 -8.81 33.28 7.46
CA TRP A 102 -7.53 33.69 8.04
C TRP A 102 -7.72 34.17 9.48
N SER A 103 -6.96 33.62 10.41
CA SER A 103 -6.96 34.05 11.82
C SER A 103 -5.85 35.05 12.13
N ASN A 104 -4.71 34.92 11.45
CA ASN A 104 -3.62 35.88 11.44
C ASN A 104 -3.19 36.13 9.99
N THR A 105 -3.03 37.39 9.63
CA THR A 105 -2.48 37.80 8.33
C THR A 105 -1.30 38.73 8.56
N PHE A 106 -0.32 38.65 7.67
CA PHE A 106 0.84 39.52 7.69
C PHE A 106 1.76 39.36 8.92
N ALA A 107 1.73 38.19 9.55
CA ALA A 107 2.56 37.82 10.70
C ALA A 107 3.49 36.63 10.38
N ALA A 108 4.53 36.46 11.21
CA ALA A 108 5.20 35.18 11.30
C ALA A 108 4.21 34.19 11.96
N ASN A 109 3.98 33.02 11.36
CA ASN A 109 2.92 32.07 11.75
C ASN A 109 1.51 32.47 11.31
N ASP A 110 1.39 33.07 10.12
CA ASP A 110 0.08 33.25 9.49
C ASP A 110 -0.68 31.92 9.47
N THR A 111 -1.96 31.99 9.82
CA THR A 111 -2.78 30.80 10.03
C THR A 111 -4.09 30.96 9.29
N VAL A 112 -4.47 29.92 8.56
CA VAL A 112 -5.74 29.82 7.83
C VAL A 112 -6.43 28.52 8.20
N ASP A 113 -7.72 28.60 8.49
CA ASP A 113 -8.60 27.44 8.58
C ASP A 113 -9.30 27.28 7.22
N LEU A 114 -9.11 26.11 6.60
CA LEU A 114 -9.74 25.71 5.35
C LEU A 114 -11.00 24.89 5.63
N SER A 115 -12.09 25.19 4.95
CA SER A 115 -13.38 24.50 5.11
C SER A 115 -14.15 24.42 3.79
N GLY A 116 -15.29 23.73 3.77
CA GLY A 116 -16.17 23.65 2.60
C GLY A 116 -16.99 22.36 2.58
N SER A 117 -17.67 22.11 1.47
CA SER A 117 -18.33 20.82 1.21
C SER A 117 -17.27 19.81 0.76
N LEU A 118 -16.70 19.08 1.72
CA LEU A 118 -15.66 18.09 1.44
C LEU A 118 -16.30 16.82 0.83
N PRO A 119 -15.94 16.42 -0.40
CA PRO A 119 -16.48 15.22 -1.01
C PRO A 119 -16.07 13.96 -0.23
N VAL A 120 -17.01 13.06 0.07
CA VAL A 120 -16.72 11.78 0.76
C VAL A 120 -15.86 10.88 -0.14
N GLY A 121 -14.91 10.16 0.45
CA GLY A 121 -13.99 9.26 -0.25
C GLY A 121 -12.53 9.72 -0.18
N LYS A 122 -11.68 9.09 -0.99
CA LYS A 122 -10.26 9.48 -1.11
C LYS A 122 -10.13 10.61 -2.12
N ASN A 123 -9.67 11.77 -1.67
CA ASN A 123 -9.59 12.98 -2.49
C ASN A 123 -8.17 13.57 -2.45
N SER A 124 -7.70 14.06 -3.60
CA SER A 124 -6.40 14.74 -3.70
C SER A 124 -6.47 16.14 -3.11
N PHE A 125 -5.50 16.46 -2.28
CA PHE A 125 -5.28 17.76 -1.67
C PHE A 125 -4.14 18.48 -2.38
N GLN A 126 -4.34 19.76 -2.67
CA GLN A 126 -3.31 20.65 -3.19
C GLN A 126 -3.43 22.01 -2.49
N LEU A 127 -2.29 22.53 -2.01
CA LEU A 127 -2.16 23.86 -1.44
C LEU A 127 -1.02 24.60 -2.14
N ASP A 128 -1.34 25.75 -2.72
CA ASP A 128 -0.43 26.66 -3.40
C ASP A 128 -0.64 28.09 -2.90
N GLY A 129 0.37 28.93 -3.03
CA GLY A 129 0.27 30.35 -2.75
C GLY A 129 1.62 31.05 -2.76
N ASN A 130 1.59 32.35 -2.50
CA ASN A 130 2.78 33.18 -2.38
C ASN A 130 2.84 33.83 -0.99
N ASP A 131 4.06 34.05 -0.49
CA ASP A 131 4.26 34.90 0.67
C ASP A 131 3.97 36.38 0.34
N SER A 132 3.95 37.25 1.34
CA SER A 132 3.70 38.69 1.15
C SER A 132 4.77 39.41 0.32
N ASN A 133 5.93 38.79 0.09
CA ASN A 133 6.99 39.30 -0.77
C ASN A 133 6.97 38.67 -2.17
N GLY A 134 6.00 37.79 -2.46
CA GLY A 134 5.85 37.12 -3.75
C GLY A 134 6.63 35.80 -3.90
N PHE A 135 7.25 35.27 -2.84
CA PHE A 135 7.89 33.95 -2.90
C PHE A 135 6.85 32.84 -2.93
N ARG A 136 6.96 31.96 -3.92
CA ARG A 136 6.04 30.84 -4.08
C ARG A 136 6.25 29.77 -2.99
N LEU A 137 5.16 29.32 -2.39
CA LEU A 137 5.08 28.14 -1.55
C LEU A 137 5.40 26.90 -2.37
N ALA A 138 6.28 26.05 -1.85
CA ALA A 138 6.42 24.70 -2.36
C ALA A 138 5.07 24.00 -2.24
N THR A 139 4.45 23.68 -3.39
CA THR A 139 3.11 23.10 -3.44
C THR A 139 2.99 21.92 -2.50
N VAL A 140 2.05 21.98 -1.55
CA VAL A 140 1.78 20.85 -0.66
C VAL A 140 0.74 19.98 -1.34
N THR A 141 1.12 18.76 -1.70
CA THR A 141 0.24 17.78 -2.33
C THR A 141 0.05 16.57 -1.43
N GLY A 142 -1.14 15.98 -1.45
CA GLY A 142 -1.40 14.73 -0.74
C GLY A 142 -2.81 14.22 -1.02
N ASN A 143 -3.33 13.36 -0.15
CA ASN A 143 -4.72 12.91 -0.21
C ASN A 143 -5.32 12.90 1.20
N TYR A 144 -6.63 13.08 1.31
CA TYR A 144 -7.39 12.78 2.54
C TYR A 144 -8.41 11.67 2.25
N THR A 145 -8.66 10.84 3.25
CA THR A 145 -9.87 10.00 3.29
C THR A 145 -10.94 10.77 4.05
N VAL A 146 -11.94 11.28 3.33
CA VAL A 146 -13.04 12.06 3.90
C VAL A 146 -14.22 11.14 4.17
N LEU A 147 -14.64 11.06 5.43
CA LEU A 147 -15.78 10.29 5.89
C LEU A 147 -17.03 11.16 6.00
N ALA A 148 -18.22 10.54 5.96
CA ALA A 148 -19.46 11.25 6.17
C ALA A 148 -19.54 11.86 7.59
N THR A 149 -20.22 12.99 7.74
CA THR A 149 -20.31 13.75 9.02
C THR A 149 -20.98 12.97 10.16
N ASN A 150 -21.76 11.94 9.84
CA ASN A 150 -22.40 11.05 10.80
C ASN A 150 -21.55 9.83 11.19
N THR A 151 -20.28 9.77 10.77
CA THR A 151 -19.38 8.67 11.14
C THR A 151 -18.81 8.90 12.54
N ASN A 152 -18.98 7.92 13.43
CA ASN A 152 -18.42 7.98 14.78
C ASN A 152 -16.91 7.70 14.74
N LEU A 153 -16.10 8.55 15.38
CA LEU A 153 -14.66 8.36 15.50
C LEU A 153 -14.29 7.70 16.82
N TYR A 154 -13.48 6.65 16.74
CA TYR A 154 -12.88 6.00 17.89
C TYR A 154 -11.36 5.97 17.77
N TYR A 155 -10.66 6.00 18.91
CA TYR A 155 -9.21 6.08 19.00
C TYR A 155 -8.67 4.89 19.79
N VAL A 156 -7.59 4.29 19.28
CA VAL A 156 -6.90 3.15 19.91
C VAL A 156 -5.42 3.45 20.00
N SER A 157 -4.83 3.28 21.18
CA SER A 157 -3.41 3.54 21.47
C SER A 157 -2.85 2.52 22.46
N PRO A 158 -1.56 2.12 22.36
CA PRO A 158 -0.94 1.24 23.35
C PRO A 158 -0.86 1.89 24.76
N SER A 159 -0.97 3.21 24.85
CA SER A 159 -1.07 3.95 26.12
C SER A 159 -2.52 4.14 26.59
N GLY A 160 -3.49 3.60 25.88
CA GLY A 160 -4.93 3.71 26.18
C GLY A 160 -5.39 2.81 27.32
N ASN A 161 -6.71 2.79 27.54
CA ASN A 161 -7.35 1.89 28.52
C ASN A 161 -8.69 1.39 27.95
N ASN A 162 -8.97 0.09 28.03
CA ASN A 162 -10.22 -0.49 27.51
C ASN A 162 -11.50 0.01 28.21
N GLY A 163 -11.38 0.52 29.44
CA GLY A 163 -12.46 1.21 30.14
C GLY A 163 -12.78 2.61 29.59
N ASN A 164 -11.92 3.19 28.75
CA ASN A 164 -12.18 4.48 28.14
C ASN A 164 -13.26 4.38 27.05
N PRO A 165 -14.00 5.47 26.78
CA PRO A 165 -14.98 5.50 25.69
C PRO A 165 -14.34 5.39 24.31
N GLY A 166 -13.09 5.83 24.14
CA GLY A 166 -12.41 5.83 22.85
C GLY A 166 -12.82 6.99 21.95
N THR A 167 -13.62 7.97 22.38
CA THR A 167 -14.19 9.00 21.49
C THR A 167 -13.31 10.23 21.28
N THR A 168 -12.18 10.32 21.97
CA THR A 168 -11.15 11.35 21.78
C THR A 168 -9.74 10.75 21.86
N PRO A 169 -8.71 11.39 21.28
CA PRO A 169 -7.32 10.92 21.43
C PRO A 169 -6.89 10.70 22.89
N GLY A 170 -7.25 11.61 23.80
CA GLY A 170 -6.94 11.52 25.23
C GLY A 170 -7.73 10.46 26.00
N SER A 171 -8.76 9.87 25.37
CA SER A 171 -9.57 8.77 25.93
C SER A 171 -9.49 7.52 25.05
N ALA A 172 -8.37 7.31 24.36
CA ALA A 172 -8.18 6.15 23.49
C ALA A 172 -8.34 4.82 24.25
N LYS A 173 -8.88 3.82 23.56
CA LYS A 173 -8.93 2.43 24.04
C LYS A 173 -7.57 1.76 23.90
N LEU A 174 -7.33 0.72 24.70
CA LEU A 174 -6.05 -0.01 24.68
C LEU A 174 -5.98 -0.98 23.49
N THR A 175 -7.06 -1.71 23.21
CA THR A 175 -7.07 -2.78 22.20
C THR A 175 -8.08 -2.51 21.08
N ILE A 176 -7.74 -2.99 19.87
CA ILE A 176 -8.60 -2.91 18.69
C ILE A 176 -9.93 -3.66 18.91
N PRO A 177 -9.95 -4.92 19.42
CA PRO A 177 -11.22 -5.60 19.72
C PRO A 177 -12.12 -4.84 20.68
N SER A 178 -11.57 -4.18 21.71
CA SER A 178 -12.37 -3.36 22.63
C SER A 178 -13.02 -2.16 21.94
N ALA A 179 -12.33 -1.53 20.99
CA ALA A 179 -12.89 -0.43 20.21
C ALA A 179 -13.97 -0.90 19.25
N ILE A 180 -13.79 -2.04 18.60
CA ILE A 180 -14.82 -2.65 17.74
C ILE A 180 -16.09 -2.94 18.54
N THR A 181 -15.97 -3.58 19.71
CA THR A 181 -17.12 -3.88 20.58
C THR A 181 -17.84 -2.63 21.10
N GLY A 182 -17.11 -1.54 21.32
CA GLY A 182 -17.67 -0.27 21.79
C GLY A 182 -18.15 0.68 20.68
N ALA A 183 -17.96 0.32 19.40
CA ALA A 183 -18.24 1.19 18.27
C ALA A 183 -19.71 1.15 17.85
N THR A 184 -20.30 2.31 17.60
CA THR A 184 -21.61 2.43 16.96
C THR A 184 -21.44 2.72 15.47
N ALA A 185 -21.85 1.79 14.61
CA ALA A 185 -21.79 1.96 13.16
C ALA A 185 -22.72 3.11 12.67
N PRO A 186 -22.34 3.88 11.62
CA PRO A 186 -21.06 3.82 10.93
C PRO A 186 -19.93 4.39 11.80
N ALA A 187 -18.79 3.69 11.85
CA ALA A 187 -17.66 4.08 12.67
C ALA A 187 -16.33 3.96 11.92
N ALA A 188 -15.37 4.79 12.35
CA ALA A 188 -13.97 4.69 11.97
C ALA A 188 -13.11 4.64 13.24
N ILE A 189 -12.32 3.58 13.36
CA ILE A 189 -11.37 3.37 14.46
C ILE A 189 -9.99 3.77 13.95
N LEU A 190 -9.46 4.86 14.51
CA LEU A 190 -8.13 5.39 14.23
C LEU A 190 -7.16 4.77 15.23
N VAL A 191 -6.12 4.11 14.73
CA VAL A 191 -5.19 3.33 15.55
C VAL A 191 -3.80 3.95 15.43
N SER A 192 -3.24 4.37 16.57
CA SER A 192 -1.90 4.92 16.62
C SER A 192 -0.83 3.86 16.34
N GLU A 193 0.40 4.30 16.18
CA GLU A 193 1.57 3.43 16.14
C GLU A 193 1.69 2.61 17.42
N GLY A 194 2.28 1.43 17.28
CA GLY A 194 2.50 0.49 18.38
C GLY A 194 2.23 -0.95 17.99
N ASN A 195 2.40 -1.84 18.97
CA ASN A 195 2.12 -3.26 18.83
C ASN A 195 0.80 -3.61 19.52
N TYR A 196 -0.06 -4.33 18.82
CA TYR A 196 -1.38 -4.77 19.25
C TYR A 196 -1.44 -6.29 19.14
N PRO A 197 -0.91 -7.01 20.15
CA PRO A 197 -0.92 -8.46 20.13
C PRO A 197 -2.35 -8.97 20.22
N VAL A 198 -2.63 -10.02 19.45
CA VAL A 198 -3.82 -10.86 19.56
C VAL A 198 -3.38 -12.30 19.76
N ASP A 199 -4.26 -13.13 20.27
CA ASP A 199 -4.07 -14.57 20.44
C ASP A 199 -5.35 -15.24 19.93
N SER A 200 -5.29 -15.77 18.70
CA SER A 200 -6.40 -16.49 18.08
C SER A 200 -6.72 -17.79 18.83
N GLY A 201 -5.74 -18.42 19.48
CA GLY A 201 -5.98 -19.58 20.33
C GLY A 201 -6.79 -19.27 21.59
N LEU A 202 -6.84 -17.99 22.00
CA LEU A 202 -7.71 -17.48 23.06
C LEU A 202 -8.94 -16.72 22.53
N GLY A 203 -9.16 -16.68 21.22
CA GLY A 203 -10.31 -16.00 20.61
C GLY A 203 -10.22 -14.47 20.62
N THR A 204 -9.01 -13.90 20.70
CA THR A 204 -8.80 -12.44 20.79
C THR A 204 -8.38 -11.77 19.48
N GLN A 205 -8.45 -12.52 18.37
CA GLN A 205 -8.25 -11.99 17.02
C GLN A 205 -9.15 -10.79 16.71
N VAL A 206 -8.75 -9.98 15.73
CA VAL A 206 -9.58 -8.86 15.27
C VAL A 206 -10.70 -9.39 14.38
N SER A 207 -11.92 -9.40 14.90
CA SER A 207 -13.12 -9.73 14.12
C SER A 207 -13.75 -8.44 13.59
N LEU A 208 -13.74 -8.24 12.27
CA LEU A 208 -14.34 -7.06 11.65
C LEU A 208 -15.85 -7.01 11.89
N VAL A 209 -16.41 -5.81 11.92
CA VAL A 209 -17.85 -5.54 12.07
C VAL A 209 -18.30 -4.66 10.91
N ASN A 210 -19.46 -4.97 10.33
CA ASN A 210 -19.95 -4.27 9.15
C ASN A 210 -20.13 -2.77 9.44
N ASN A 211 -19.65 -1.92 8.52
CA ASN A 211 -19.63 -0.45 8.67
C ASN A 211 -18.78 0.08 9.84
N VAL A 212 -17.84 -0.73 10.38
CA VAL A 212 -16.81 -0.29 11.33
C VAL A 212 -15.44 -0.45 10.67
N SER A 213 -14.89 0.64 10.17
CA SER A 213 -13.60 0.65 9.47
C SER A 213 -12.42 0.85 10.42
N LEU A 214 -11.28 0.24 10.11
CA LEU A 214 -10.03 0.34 10.86
C LEU A 214 -8.99 1.09 10.02
N TYR A 215 -8.34 2.08 10.63
CA TYR A 215 -7.29 2.88 10.00
C TYR A 215 -6.04 2.94 10.90
N GLY A 216 -4.99 2.23 10.51
CA GLY A 216 -3.67 2.29 11.14
C GLY A 216 -2.82 3.43 10.57
N GLY A 217 -1.61 3.59 11.10
CA GLY A 217 -0.62 4.52 10.59
C GLY A 217 -0.62 5.89 11.25
N PHE A 218 -1.32 6.08 12.39
CA PHE A 218 -1.38 7.37 13.09
C PHE A 218 -0.23 7.55 14.07
N SER A 219 0.30 8.76 14.21
CA SER A 219 1.20 9.11 15.31
C SER A 219 0.51 8.94 16.67
N SER A 220 1.30 8.84 17.75
CA SER A 220 0.75 8.72 19.12
C SER A 220 -0.21 9.85 19.54
N ASP A 221 -0.11 11.03 18.93
CA ASP A 221 -0.98 12.20 19.15
C ASP A 221 -2.16 12.30 18.15
N PHE A 222 -2.25 11.37 17.19
CA PHE A 222 -3.24 11.32 16.11
C PHE A 222 -3.28 12.54 15.18
N LEU A 223 -2.26 13.41 15.22
CA LEU A 223 -2.20 14.60 14.36
C LEU A 223 -1.65 14.29 12.97
N ASN A 224 -0.87 13.21 12.84
CA ASN A 224 -0.22 12.80 11.61
C ASN A 224 -0.59 11.36 11.25
N ARG A 225 -0.72 11.08 9.95
CA ARG A 225 -0.88 9.73 9.44
C ARG A 225 0.11 9.42 8.33
N ASN A 226 0.92 8.39 8.54
CA ASN A 226 1.86 7.85 7.58
C ASN A 226 2.18 6.41 7.99
N SER A 227 1.61 5.43 7.29
CA SER A 227 1.77 4.00 7.60
C SER A 227 3.20 3.46 7.41
N ASN A 228 4.09 4.22 6.75
CA ASN A 228 5.51 3.86 6.64
C ASN A 228 6.35 4.37 7.81
N LEU A 229 5.86 5.39 8.55
CA LEU A 229 6.58 5.99 9.68
C LEU A 229 5.98 5.55 11.02
N TYR A 230 4.66 5.65 11.16
CA TYR A 230 3.93 5.37 12.39
C TYR A 230 3.36 3.95 12.34
N ILE A 231 4.21 2.95 12.54
CA ILE A 231 3.84 1.55 12.32
C ILE A 231 2.79 1.08 13.34
N THR A 232 1.58 0.78 12.87
CA THR A 232 0.53 0.10 13.64
C THR A 232 0.57 -1.40 13.33
N LYS A 233 1.10 -2.20 14.26
CA LYS A 233 1.30 -3.63 14.08
C LYS A 233 0.26 -4.46 14.83
N ILE A 234 -0.46 -5.33 14.12
CA ILE A 234 -1.30 -6.38 14.70
C ILE A 234 -0.57 -7.70 14.52
N GLU A 235 -0.31 -8.43 15.61
CA GLU A 235 0.47 -9.66 15.58
C GLU A 235 -0.24 -10.76 16.36
N ASP A 236 -0.46 -11.89 15.71
CA ASP A 236 -0.98 -13.07 16.40
C ASP A 236 0.16 -13.79 17.13
N THR A 237 0.09 -13.77 18.46
CA THR A 237 1.08 -14.35 19.37
C THR A 237 0.67 -15.73 19.89
N THR A 238 -0.34 -16.38 19.29
CA THR A 238 -0.78 -17.71 19.71
C THR A 238 0.40 -18.68 19.77
N VAL A 239 0.57 -19.34 20.92
CA VAL A 239 1.56 -20.43 21.12
C VAL A 239 0.89 -21.78 21.46
N SER A 240 -0.43 -21.76 21.65
CA SER A 240 -1.25 -22.94 21.96
C SER A 240 -1.33 -23.88 20.76
N VAL A 241 -1.50 -25.18 20.99
CA VAL A 241 -1.70 -26.15 19.91
C VAL A 241 -3.09 -25.92 19.29
N VAL A 242 -3.15 -25.16 18.20
CA VAL A 242 -4.36 -24.90 17.43
C VAL A 242 -4.16 -25.39 15.99
N PRO A 243 -5.19 -25.96 15.35
CA PRO A 243 -5.11 -26.35 13.95
C PRO A 243 -4.99 -25.12 13.05
N ASP A 244 -5.83 -24.11 13.27
CA ASP A 244 -5.81 -22.88 12.48
C ASP A 244 -5.52 -21.69 13.37
N SER A 245 -4.77 -20.73 12.84
CA SER A 245 -4.55 -19.42 13.47
C SER A 245 -4.99 -18.33 12.51
N LEU A 246 -5.55 -17.26 13.06
CA LEU A 246 -5.98 -16.13 12.25
C LEU A 246 -5.88 -14.81 13.01
N THR A 247 -5.20 -13.82 12.42
CA THR A 247 -5.03 -12.51 13.05
C THR A 247 -6.26 -11.62 12.89
N ILE A 248 -6.86 -11.64 11.70
CA ILE A 248 -8.04 -10.84 11.34
C ILE A 248 -9.07 -11.73 10.62
N SER A 249 -10.33 -11.64 11.03
CA SER A 249 -11.46 -12.30 10.36
C SER A 249 -12.49 -11.30 9.82
N ALA A 250 -13.07 -11.64 8.66
CA ALA A 250 -14.23 -10.98 8.08
C ALA A 250 -15.32 -12.02 7.78
N GLY A 251 -16.42 -11.99 8.54
CA GLY A 251 -17.56 -12.89 8.34
C GLY A 251 -18.57 -12.41 7.28
N ALA A 252 -19.60 -13.21 7.04
CA ALA A 252 -20.57 -13.01 5.95
C ALA A 252 -21.30 -11.65 5.92
N THR A 253 -21.41 -10.95 7.05
CA THR A 253 -22.10 -9.64 7.09
C THR A 253 -21.22 -8.47 6.66
N ILE A 254 -19.92 -8.70 6.48
CA ILE A 254 -18.94 -7.67 6.16
C ILE A 254 -19.03 -7.32 4.67
N THR A 255 -19.24 -6.05 4.37
CA THR A 255 -19.30 -5.52 3.00
C THR A 255 -18.09 -4.63 2.70
N SER A 256 -17.97 -4.18 1.45
CA SER A 256 -16.84 -3.38 0.98
C SER A 256 -16.77 -1.97 1.59
N SER A 257 -17.82 -1.51 2.28
CA SER A 257 -17.80 -0.29 3.11
C SER A 257 -16.96 -0.45 4.39
N THR A 258 -16.64 -1.68 4.79
CA THR A 258 -15.76 -1.97 5.92
C THR A 258 -14.32 -1.99 5.42
N ILE A 259 -13.54 -1.01 5.86
CA ILE A 259 -12.18 -0.78 5.38
C ILE A 259 -11.17 -1.24 6.43
N LEU A 260 -10.14 -1.94 5.99
CA LEU A 260 -8.92 -2.26 6.73
C LEU A 260 -7.75 -1.57 6.03
N ASP A 261 -7.24 -0.48 6.60
CA ASP A 261 -6.28 0.40 5.93
C ASP A 261 -5.05 0.77 6.79
N GLY A 262 -3.85 0.60 6.24
CA GLY A 262 -2.62 1.18 6.81
C GLY A 262 -1.98 0.40 7.97
N PHE A 263 -2.22 -0.91 8.07
CA PHE A 263 -1.66 -1.76 9.12
C PHE A 263 -0.44 -2.56 8.65
N THR A 264 0.43 -2.92 9.60
CA THR A 264 1.28 -4.11 9.49
C THR A 264 0.56 -5.26 10.19
N ILE A 265 0.23 -6.33 9.48
CA ILE A 265 -0.55 -7.47 9.98
C ILE A 265 0.33 -8.70 9.89
N ARG A 266 0.56 -9.37 11.02
CA ARG A 266 1.39 -10.56 11.10
C ARG A 266 0.61 -11.76 11.65
N GLY A 267 0.47 -12.78 10.81
CA GLY A 267 -0.02 -14.11 11.17
C GLY A 267 0.87 -14.82 12.18
N SER A 268 0.34 -15.87 12.80
CA SER A 268 1.06 -16.60 13.84
C SER A 268 2.35 -17.26 13.31
N SER A 269 3.35 -17.38 14.17
CA SER A 269 4.57 -18.17 13.93
C SER A 269 4.73 -19.22 15.02
N ASN A 270 3.67 -19.96 15.28
CA ASN A 270 3.58 -20.93 16.37
C ASN A 270 4.34 -22.24 16.04
N PRO A 271 5.45 -22.55 16.73
CA PRO A 271 6.20 -23.78 16.49
C PRO A 271 5.50 -25.03 17.04
N ASN A 272 4.49 -24.87 17.90
CA ASN A 272 3.78 -25.98 18.54
C ASN A 272 2.56 -26.45 17.74
N ALA A 273 2.21 -25.79 16.63
CA ALA A 273 1.10 -26.24 15.81
C ALA A 273 1.43 -27.55 15.09
N THR A 274 0.48 -28.47 15.14
CA THR A 274 0.65 -29.84 14.63
C THR A 274 0.19 -29.99 13.19
N THR A 275 -0.78 -29.18 12.75
CA THR A 275 -1.43 -29.23 11.43
C THR A 275 -2.17 -27.91 11.16
N GLY A 276 -2.67 -27.69 9.94
CA GLY A 276 -3.69 -26.69 9.59
C GLY A 276 -3.16 -25.45 8.89
N THR A 277 -3.91 -24.35 8.91
CA THR A 277 -3.65 -23.16 8.08
C THR A 277 -3.46 -21.92 8.93
N PHE A 278 -2.35 -21.20 8.70
CA PHE A 278 -2.05 -19.96 9.40
C PHE A 278 -2.34 -18.79 8.49
N MET A 279 -3.28 -17.94 8.91
CA MET A 279 -3.84 -16.88 8.08
C MET A 279 -3.55 -15.53 8.73
N ALA A 280 -2.97 -14.58 8.00
CA ALA A 280 -2.93 -13.20 8.50
C ALA A 280 -4.32 -12.55 8.38
N ILE A 281 -5.02 -12.75 7.25
CA ILE A 281 -6.37 -12.27 7.04
C ILE A 281 -7.23 -13.39 6.47
N TYR A 282 -8.40 -13.63 7.06
CA TYR A 282 -9.37 -14.60 6.58
C TYR A 282 -10.73 -13.94 6.30
N CYS A 283 -11.21 -14.03 5.06
CA CYS A 283 -12.53 -13.57 4.66
C CYS A 283 -13.42 -14.76 4.31
N PHE A 284 -14.31 -15.12 5.23
CA PHE A 284 -15.31 -16.17 5.05
C PHE A 284 -16.66 -15.54 4.75
N SER A 285 -17.01 -15.48 3.47
CA SER A 285 -18.17 -14.79 2.90
C SER A 285 -18.19 -13.26 3.08
N GLY A 286 -17.33 -12.69 3.92
CA GLY A 286 -17.15 -11.25 4.04
C GLY A 286 -16.40 -10.65 2.85
N SER A 287 -16.79 -9.46 2.42
CA SER A 287 -16.20 -8.76 1.27
C SER A 287 -15.65 -7.38 1.64
N PRO A 288 -14.72 -7.25 2.62
CA PRO A 288 -14.17 -5.97 3.04
C PRO A 288 -13.30 -5.32 1.94
N THR A 289 -12.99 -4.05 2.13
CA THR A 289 -11.89 -3.37 1.41
C THR A 289 -10.60 -3.48 2.26
N ILE A 290 -9.57 -4.14 1.73
CA ILE A 290 -8.27 -4.34 2.36
C ILE A 290 -7.23 -3.54 1.57
N THR A 291 -6.69 -2.46 2.13
CA THR A 291 -5.80 -1.56 1.37
C THR A 291 -4.63 -0.97 2.14
N ASN A 292 -3.52 -0.67 1.45
CA ASN A 292 -2.31 -0.06 2.01
C ASN A 292 -1.77 -0.78 3.26
N ASN A 293 -1.98 -2.10 3.35
CA ASN A 293 -1.45 -2.91 4.44
C ASN A 293 -0.14 -3.59 4.04
N ARG A 294 0.70 -3.86 5.04
CA ARG A 294 1.79 -4.83 4.98
C ARG A 294 1.32 -6.12 5.64
N VAL A 295 1.12 -7.18 4.88
CA VAL A 295 0.64 -8.48 5.37
C VAL A 295 1.79 -9.48 5.40
N GLU A 296 2.00 -10.14 6.54
CA GLU A 296 3.02 -11.16 6.75
C GLU A 296 2.34 -12.42 7.30
N ALA A 297 2.20 -13.47 6.50
CA ALA A 297 1.43 -14.67 6.88
C ALA A 297 1.95 -15.43 8.12
N GLY A 298 3.21 -15.20 8.51
CA GLY A 298 3.86 -15.90 9.62
C GLY A 298 4.60 -17.17 9.16
N SER A 299 4.76 -18.14 10.06
CA SER A 299 5.49 -19.38 9.80
C SER A 299 4.74 -20.58 10.38
N ASN A 300 4.48 -21.60 9.55
CA ASN A 300 3.82 -22.83 9.96
C ASN A 300 4.74 -24.03 9.69
N ILE A 301 5.07 -24.81 10.72
CA ILE A 301 5.98 -25.95 10.56
C ILE A 301 5.29 -27.12 9.85
N ASN A 302 4.02 -27.38 10.15
CA ASN A 302 3.31 -28.60 9.80
C ASN A 302 2.07 -28.35 8.93
N GLY A 303 1.98 -27.19 8.30
CA GLY A 303 0.76 -26.74 7.65
C GLY A 303 0.99 -25.56 6.71
N ASN A 304 -0.11 -25.04 6.16
CA ASN A 304 -0.07 -23.95 5.19
C ASN A 304 0.18 -22.60 5.88
N SER A 305 0.86 -21.69 5.18
CA SER A 305 0.94 -20.28 5.54
C SER A 305 0.25 -19.45 4.46
N VAL A 306 -0.68 -18.59 4.86
CA VAL A 306 -1.53 -17.82 3.95
C VAL A 306 -1.56 -16.35 4.37
N GLY A 307 -1.20 -15.45 3.46
CA GLY A 307 -1.32 -14.01 3.69
C GLY A 307 -2.79 -13.62 3.80
N ILE A 308 -3.54 -13.84 2.72
CA ILE A 308 -4.98 -13.57 2.67
C ILE A 308 -5.72 -14.79 2.12
N LEU A 309 -6.63 -15.37 2.92
CA LEU A 309 -7.52 -16.44 2.50
C LEU A 309 -8.92 -15.88 2.23
N LEU A 310 -9.46 -16.18 1.05
CA LEU A 310 -10.80 -15.79 0.61
C LEU A 310 -11.64 -17.03 0.32
N GLU A 311 -12.78 -17.13 0.99
CA GLU A 311 -13.76 -18.20 0.81
C GLU A 311 -15.15 -17.59 0.64
N SER A 312 -15.79 -17.82 -0.51
CA SER A 312 -17.07 -17.20 -0.88
C SER A 312 -17.08 -15.67 -0.77
N SER A 313 -15.93 -15.03 -1.02
CA SER A 313 -15.70 -13.60 -0.78
C SER A 313 -15.50 -12.81 -2.08
N SER A 314 -15.97 -11.57 -2.09
CA SER A 314 -15.74 -10.57 -3.15
C SER A 314 -14.94 -9.37 -2.62
N ALA A 315 -13.99 -9.61 -1.72
CA ALA A 315 -13.16 -8.57 -1.13
C ALA A 315 -12.42 -7.72 -2.19
N ASN A 316 -12.22 -6.43 -1.90
CA ASN A 316 -11.37 -5.55 -2.68
C ASN A 316 -9.99 -5.47 -2.00
N ILE A 317 -8.97 -6.03 -2.64
CA ILE A 317 -7.60 -6.10 -2.13
C ILE A 317 -6.73 -5.18 -2.98
N ALA A 318 -6.35 -4.02 -2.46
CA ALA A 318 -5.67 -2.99 -3.25
C ALA A 318 -4.46 -2.35 -2.57
N ASN A 319 -3.37 -2.14 -3.30
CA ASN A 319 -2.19 -1.41 -2.81
C ASN A 319 -1.55 -2.02 -1.54
N ASN A 320 -1.63 -3.34 -1.35
CA ASN A 320 -0.99 -4.01 -0.23
C ASN A 320 0.40 -4.52 -0.61
N THR A 321 1.27 -4.63 0.38
CA THR A 321 2.48 -5.45 0.31
C THR A 321 2.21 -6.75 1.06
N ILE A 322 2.23 -7.89 0.38
CA ILE A 322 1.84 -9.18 0.95
C ILE A 322 3.03 -10.14 0.90
N HIS A 323 3.32 -10.80 2.01
CA HIS A 323 4.31 -11.87 2.12
C HIS A 323 3.61 -13.19 2.47
N GLY A 324 3.76 -14.20 1.61
CA GLY A 324 3.13 -15.51 1.76
C GLY A 324 3.62 -16.37 2.94
N GLY A 325 4.63 -15.89 3.68
CA GLY A 325 5.13 -16.52 4.90
C GLY A 325 6.08 -17.69 4.65
N VAL A 326 6.15 -18.61 5.61
CA VAL A 326 7.02 -19.80 5.55
C VAL A 326 6.22 -21.05 5.91
N SER A 327 6.37 -22.10 5.12
CA SER A 327 5.95 -23.46 5.45
C SER A 327 7.10 -24.44 5.26
N THR A 328 7.46 -25.19 6.31
CA THR A 328 8.57 -26.15 6.22
C THR A 328 8.15 -27.54 5.72
N THR A 329 6.86 -27.79 5.53
CA THR A 329 6.34 -29.11 5.13
C THR A 329 5.26 -29.05 4.05
N GLN A 330 4.55 -27.93 3.92
CA GLN A 330 3.41 -27.77 3.04
C GLN A 330 3.63 -26.55 2.13
N SER A 331 2.53 -25.90 1.76
CA SER A 331 2.50 -24.82 0.78
C SER A 331 2.40 -23.45 1.45
N THR A 332 2.83 -22.42 0.71
CA THR A 332 2.65 -21.02 1.10
C THR A 332 1.86 -20.26 0.06
N PHE A 333 1.00 -19.35 0.50
CA PHE A 333 0.09 -18.60 -0.36
C PHE A 333 0.14 -17.12 -0.01
N GLY A 334 0.46 -16.26 -0.97
CA GLY A 334 0.27 -14.81 -0.80
C GLY A 334 -1.22 -14.50 -0.65
N ILE A 335 -1.99 -14.83 -1.69
CA ILE A 335 -3.45 -14.77 -1.68
C ILE A 335 -4.00 -16.13 -2.15
N SER A 336 -4.93 -16.70 -1.39
CA SER A 336 -5.68 -17.91 -1.76
C SER A 336 -7.15 -17.57 -1.96
N VAL A 337 -7.71 -17.94 -3.12
CA VAL A 337 -9.09 -17.66 -3.54
C VAL A 337 -9.83 -18.97 -3.74
N GLY A 338 -10.94 -19.17 -3.03
CA GLY A 338 -11.76 -20.39 -3.18
C GLY A 338 -13.24 -20.24 -2.84
N LEU A 339 -13.97 -21.35 -2.98
CA LEU A 339 -15.40 -21.46 -2.68
C LEU A 339 -16.28 -20.42 -3.40
N SER A 340 -16.15 -20.32 -4.73
CA SER A 340 -16.90 -19.38 -5.58
C SER A 340 -16.67 -17.90 -5.25
N SER A 341 -15.44 -17.55 -4.91
CA SER A 341 -15.04 -16.17 -4.64
C SER A 341 -14.90 -15.34 -5.92
N SER A 342 -15.15 -14.03 -5.82
CA SER A 342 -15.03 -13.07 -6.93
C SER A 342 -14.33 -11.76 -6.50
N PRO A 343 -13.12 -11.83 -5.93
CA PRO A 343 -12.43 -10.66 -5.44
C PRO A 343 -11.89 -9.78 -6.56
N THR A 344 -11.65 -8.52 -6.23
CA THR A 344 -10.85 -7.61 -7.05
C THR A 344 -9.48 -7.43 -6.39
N ILE A 345 -8.41 -7.87 -7.07
CA ILE A 345 -7.04 -7.86 -6.57
C ILE A 345 -6.23 -6.89 -7.45
N THR A 346 -5.91 -5.70 -6.95
CA THR A 346 -5.29 -4.64 -7.76
C THR A 346 -4.08 -3.97 -7.14
N SER A 347 -3.08 -3.65 -7.95
CA SER A 347 -1.93 -2.83 -7.55
C SER A 347 -1.22 -3.32 -6.28
N ASN A 348 -1.24 -4.63 -6.01
CA ASN A 348 -0.53 -5.21 -4.88
C ASN A 348 0.90 -5.58 -5.30
N VAL A 349 1.80 -5.53 -4.33
CA VAL A 349 3.12 -6.15 -4.42
C VAL A 349 3.07 -7.42 -3.57
N ILE A 350 3.05 -8.57 -4.24
CA ILE A 350 2.94 -9.87 -3.60
C ILE A 350 4.29 -10.53 -3.69
N TYR A 351 4.96 -10.58 -2.56
CA TYR A 351 6.12 -11.43 -2.36
C TYR A 351 5.62 -12.80 -1.93
N GLU A 352 6.15 -13.79 -2.59
CA GLU A 352 6.09 -15.18 -2.22
C GLU A 352 6.30 -15.52 -0.73
N GLY A 353 5.95 -16.77 -0.41
CA GLY A 353 6.47 -17.46 0.75
C GLY A 353 7.59 -18.46 0.40
N ASN A 354 8.20 -19.01 1.44
CA ASN A 354 9.14 -20.12 1.34
C ASN A 354 8.44 -21.41 1.77
N ALA A 355 8.24 -22.32 0.84
CA ALA A 355 7.56 -23.59 1.03
C ALA A 355 8.53 -24.77 0.81
N LEU A 356 8.29 -25.91 1.45
CA LEU A 356 8.96 -27.15 1.03
C LEU A 356 8.29 -27.74 -0.22
N ASP A 357 6.95 -27.75 -0.24
CA ASP A 357 6.17 -28.33 -1.33
C ASP A 357 5.95 -27.30 -2.46
N SER A 358 4.99 -26.39 -2.29
CA SER A 358 4.71 -25.40 -3.32
C SER A 358 4.47 -23.99 -2.81
N ALA A 359 5.06 -23.00 -3.50
CA ALA A 359 4.88 -21.58 -3.21
C ALA A 359 3.99 -20.94 -4.27
N HIS A 360 2.99 -20.17 -3.83
CA HIS A 360 2.03 -19.51 -4.72
C HIS A 360 1.94 -18.04 -4.37
N GLY A 361 2.18 -17.16 -5.34
CA GLY A 361 1.86 -15.75 -5.20
C GLY A 361 0.35 -15.55 -5.06
N ILE A 362 -0.39 -15.94 -6.10
CA ILE A 362 -1.85 -16.03 -6.09
C ILE A 362 -2.27 -17.46 -6.44
N TYR A 363 -3.06 -18.08 -5.57
CA TYR A 363 -3.68 -19.37 -5.82
C TYR A 363 -5.19 -19.21 -5.96
N ASN A 364 -5.73 -19.70 -7.06
CA ASN A 364 -7.15 -19.75 -7.34
C ASN A 364 -7.58 -21.21 -7.44
N THR A 365 -8.31 -21.67 -6.43
CA THR A 365 -8.65 -23.08 -6.27
C THR A 365 -9.49 -23.61 -7.45
N PRO A 366 -9.59 -24.93 -7.64
CA PRO A 366 -10.51 -25.57 -8.58
C PRO A 366 -12.01 -25.43 -8.23
N ASP A 367 -12.46 -24.22 -7.89
CA ASP A 367 -13.88 -23.86 -7.71
C ASP A 367 -14.34 -22.88 -8.79
N ALA A 368 -15.63 -22.52 -8.83
CA ALA A 368 -16.18 -21.56 -9.79
C ALA A 368 -15.83 -20.10 -9.43
N ASN A 369 -14.56 -19.82 -9.13
CA ASN A 369 -14.11 -18.49 -8.75
C ASN A 369 -13.98 -17.57 -9.97
N THR A 370 -14.21 -16.28 -9.79
CA THR A 370 -14.11 -15.27 -10.87
C THR A 370 -13.29 -14.04 -10.43
N PRO A 371 -12.04 -14.21 -9.96
CA PRO A 371 -11.24 -13.08 -9.51
C PRO A 371 -10.86 -12.15 -10.67
N THR A 372 -10.83 -10.85 -10.40
CA THR A 372 -10.27 -9.83 -11.29
C THR A 372 -8.90 -9.40 -10.76
N ILE A 373 -7.84 -9.68 -11.49
CA ILE A 373 -6.44 -9.53 -11.08
C ILE A 373 -5.75 -8.51 -12.00
N ILE A 374 -5.49 -7.30 -11.50
CA ILE A 374 -5.03 -6.18 -12.35
C ILE A 374 -3.82 -5.44 -11.75
N ASN A 375 -2.81 -5.16 -12.58
CA ASN A 375 -1.66 -4.31 -12.22
C ASN A 375 -0.91 -4.74 -10.96
N ASN A 376 -0.88 -6.04 -10.64
CA ASN A 376 -0.10 -6.55 -9.52
C ASN A 376 1.33 -6.86 -9.96
N THR A 377 2.27 -6.72 -9.03
CA THR A 377 3.61 -7.30 -9.13
C THR A 377 3.67 -8.51 -8.23
N VAL A 378 3.88 -9.69 -8.78
CA VAL A 378 3.78 -10.96 -8.07
C VAL A 378 5.04 -11.77 -8.29
N ALA A 379 5.67 -12.19 -7.20
CA ALA A 379 6.79 -13.10 -7.19
C ALA A 379 6.34 -14.46 -6.61
N GLY A 380 6.68 -15.56 -7.29
CA GLY A 380 6.12 -16.89 -7.07
C GLY A 380 6.83 -17.79 -6.06
N GLY A 381 8.05 -17.46 -5.62
CA GLY A 381 8.65 -18.06 -4.43
C GLY A 381 9.69 -19.13 -4.57
N THR A 382 10.00 -19.70 -3.42
CA THR A 382 10.88 -20.85 -3.27
C THR A 382 10.06 -22.04 -2.79
N GLY A 383 10.16 -23.16 -3.50
CA GLY A 383 9.62 -24.45 -3.12
C GLY A 383 10.03 -25.53 -4.11
N ASN A 384 9.50 -26.75 -3.99
CA ASN A 384 9.68 -27.73 -5.06
C ASN A 384 9.00 -27.25 -6.35
N ILE A 385 7.85 -26.59 -6.20
CA ILE A 385 7.17 -25.89 -7.30
C ILE A 385 6.86 -24.45 -6.88
N SER A 386 7.04 -23.48 -7.76
CA SER A 386 6.68 -22.09 -7.51
C SER A 386 5.82 -21.50 -8.63
N TYR A 387 4.84 -20.69 -8.23
CA TYR A 387 3.82 -20.12 -9.10
C TYR A 387 3.64 -18.63 -8.85
N GLY A 388 3.72 -17.81 -9.90
CA GLY A 388 3.23 -16.43 -9.82
C GLY A 388 1.70 -16.43 -9.63
N LEU A 389 0.99 -17.04 -10.59
CA LEU A 389 -0.43 -17.36 -10.52
C LEU A 389 -0.66 -18.84 -10.78
N ASN A 390 -1.37 -19.51 -9.88
CA ASN A 390 -1.88 -20.87 -10.08
C ASN A 390 -3.41 -20.81 -10.12
N SER A 391 -4.01 -21.15 -11.26
CA SER A 391 -5.45 -21.20 -11.45
C SER A 391 -5.85 -22.55 -12.03
N SER A 392 -7.03 -23.05 -11.72
CA SER A 392 -7.53 -24.32 -12.28
C SER A 392 -9.02 -24.23 -12.57
N HIS A 393 -9.48 -24.93 -13.61
CA HIS A 393 -10.91 -25.08 -13.89
C HIS A 393 -11.67 -25.58 -12.64
N PRO A 394 -12.91 -25.12 -12.39
CA PRO A 394 -13.74 -24.22 -13.18
C PRO A 394 -13.52 -22.72 -12.92
N SER A 395 -12.40 -22.33 -12.28
CA SER A 395 -12.12 -20.93 -12.05
C SER A 395 -11.94 -20.16 -13.37
N ASN A 396 -12.45 -18.93 -13.40
CA ASN A 396 -12.50 -18.10 -14.59
C ASN A 396 -12.00 -16.66 -14.33
N SER A 397 -10.70 -16.52 -14.07
CA SER A 397 -10.03 -15.25 -13.73
C SER A 397 -9.88 -14.29 -14.91
N ILE A 398 -10.03 -12.98 -14.67
CA ILE A 398 -9.57 -11.93 -15.58
C ILE A 398 -8.20 -11.44 -15.10
N VAL A 399 -7.17 -11.52 -15.95
CA VAL A 399 -5.78 -11.27 -15.58
C VAL A 399 -5.17 -10.24 -16.54
N THR A 400 -5.02 -8.99 -16.10
CA THR A 400 -4.59 -7.89 -16.99
C THR A 400 -3.50 -6.99 -16.39
N GLY A 401 -2.47 -6.67 -17.17
CA GLY A 401 -1.48 -5.65 -16.77
C GLY A 401 -0.56 -6.06 -15.62
N ASN A 402 -0.49 -7.34 -15.27
CA ASN A 402 0.30 -7.82 -14.13
C ASN A 402 1.75 -8.15 -14.54
N SER A 403 2.66 -8.11 -13.58
CA SER A 403 4.01 -8.66 -13.70
C SER A 403 4.13 -9.91 -12.83
N PHE A 404 4.20 -11.09 -13.44
CA PHE A 404 4.36 -12.37 -12.77
C PHE A 404 5.78 -12.92 -12.96
N ASP A 405 6.47 -13.12 -11.85
CA ASP A 405 7.66 -13.96 -11.77
C ASP A 405 7.26 -15.34 -11.21
N GLY A 406 7.56 -16.40 -11.95
CA GLY A 406 7.31 -17.77 -11.51
C GLY A 406 8.18 -18.24 -10.33
N GLY A 407 9.15 -17.43 -9.89
CA GLY A 407 9.98 -17.69 -8.74
C GLY A 407 11.20 -18.55 -9.08
N THR A 408 11.64 -19.32 -8.08
CA THR A 408 12.92 -20.05 -8.07
C THR A 408 12.79 -21.53 -7.68
N GLY A 409 11.59 -22.07 -7.60
CA GLY A 409 11.37 -23.49 -7.30
C GLY A 409 11.91 -24.41 -8.40
N ASN A 410 12.12 -25.71 -8.09
CA ASN A 410 12.68 -26.67 -9.05
C ASN A 410 11.92 -26.65 -10.37
N THR A 411 10.58 -26.57 -10.29
CA THR A 411 9.71 -26.14 -11.38
C THR A 411 9.12 -24.76 -11.06
N SER A 412 9.33 -23.79 -11.93
CA SER A 412 8.85 -22.41 -11.76
C SER A 412 7.93 -22.01 -12.92
N MET A 413 6.77 -21.46 -12.60
CA MET A 413 5.72 -21.12 -13.56
C MET A 413 5.19 -19.71 -13.29
N ALA A 414 5.34 -18.77 -14.23
CA ALA A 414 4.78 -17.43 -14.03
C ALA A 414 3.24 -17.50 -13.94
N ILE A 415 2.63 -18.25 -14.85
CA ILE A 415 1.22 -18.65 -14.78
C ILE A 415 1.12 -20.16 -15.01
N TYR A 416 0.41 -20.84 -14.12
CA TYR A 416 -0.03 -22.20 -14.29
C TYR A 416 -1.55 -22.24 -14.36
N HIS A 417 -2.05 -22.95 -15.36
CA HIS A 417 -3.44 -23.30 -15.51
C HIS A 417 -3.57 -24.82 -15.43
N GLY A 418 -4.19 -25.34 -14.37
CA GLY A 418 -4.37 -26.77 -14.15
C GLY A 418 -5.28 -27.45 -15.16
N PHE A 419 -5.35 -28.78 -15.04
CA PHE A 419 -6.21 -29.65 -15.85
C PHE A 419 -7.70 -29.29 -15.68
N GLY A 420 -8.47 -29.39 -16.75
CA GLY A 420 -9.92 -29.18 -16.72
C GLY A 420 -10.56 -29.15 -18.09
N ALA A 421 -11.86 -28.92 -18.18
CA ALA A 421 -12.57 -28.80 -19.44
C ALA A 421 -13.21 -27.42 -19.57
N GLY A 422 -12.75 -26.60 -20.51
CA GLY A 422 -13.36 -25.31 -20.82
C GLY A 422 -12.35 -24.16 -20.89
N ASN A 423 -12.77 -23.06 -21.51
CA ASN A 423 -11.87 -21.93 -21.68
C ASN A 423 -11.84 -21.04 -20.44
N VAL A 424 -10.67 -20.49 -20.10
CA VAL A 424 -10.54 -19.42 -19.10
C VAL A 424 -10.63 -18.05 -19.75
N ASN A 425 -10.93 -17.02 -18.96
CA ASN A 425 -11.16 -15.65 -19.39
C ASN A 425 -9.91 -14.98 -20.01
N ALA A 426 -9.87 -13.64 -20.01
CA ALA A 426 -8.83 -12.85 -20.67
C ALA A 426 -7.54 -12.74 -19.85
N TYR A 427 -6.42 -13.09 -20.46
CA TYR A 427 -5.05 -13.00 -19.92
C TYR A 427 -4.26 -12.06 -20.83
N GLN A 428 -4.28 -10.75 -20.53
CA GLN A 428 -3.83 -9.73 -21.47
C GLN A 428 -2.82 -8.75 -20.87
N GLN A 429 -1.91 -8.24 -21.69
CA GLN A 429 -0.99 -7.17 -21.30
C GLN A 429 -0.14 -7.49 -20.05
N ASN A 430 0.11 -8.77 -19.78
CA ASN A 430 0.92 -9.20 -18.64
C ASN A 430 2.39 -9.32 -19.03
N THR A 431 3.27 -9.18 -18.05
CA THR A 431 4.69 -9.52 -18.14
C THR A 431 4.94 -10.82 -17.38
N LEU A 432 5.39 -11.85 -18.08
CA LEU A 432 5.58 -13.20 -17.57
C LEU A 432 7.05 -13.61 -17.68
N PHE A 433 7.65 -14.03 -16.58
CA PHE A 433 9.03 -14.51 -16.55
C PHE A 433 9.29 -15.45 -15.37
N THR A 434 10.49 -16.05 -15.32
CA THR A 434 10.95 -16.81 -14.16
C THR A 434 12.35 -16.35 -13.76
N THR A 435 12.62 -16.20 -12.46
CA THR A 435 13.95 -15.80 -11.95
C THR A 435 14.86 -16.98 -11.63
N GLY A 436 14.33 -18.19 -11.42
CA GLY A 436 15.13 -19.38 -11.14
C GLY A 436 14.39 -20.69 -11.36
N GLY A 437 15.03 -21.79 -10.98
CA GLY A 437 14.52 -23.15 -11.19
C GLY A 437 15.18 -23.92 -12.34
N THR A 438 14.91 -25.22 -12.40
CA THR A 438 15.42 -26.12 -13.45
C THR A 438 14.45 -26.22 -14.62
N THR A 439 13.16 -26.32 -14.32
CA THR A 439 12.08 -26.40 -15.31
C THR A 439 11.26 -25.11 -15.22
N ARG A 440 11.25 -24.31 -16.28
CA ARG A 440 10.83 -22.90 -16.21
C ARG A 440 9.90 -22.51 -17.34
N TYR A 441 8.67 -22.12 -16.99
CA TYR A 441 7.60 -21.77 -17.93
C TYR A 441 7.07 -20.36 -17.69
N CYS A 442 6.77 -19.64 -18.77
CA CYS A 442 6.05 -18.38 -18.66
C CYS A 442 4.54 -18.66 -18.53
N PHE A 443 4.01 -19.59 -19.33
CA PHE A 443 2.64 -20.05 -19.23
C PHE A 443 2.59 -21.58 -19.37
N TYR A 444 1.96 -22.27 -18.42
CA TYR A 444 1.79 -23.71 -18.42
C TYR A 444 0.30 -24.06 -18.42
N GLU A 445 -0.14 -24.90 -19.35
CA GLU A 445 -1.48 -25.49 -19.37
C GLU A 445 -1.43 -26.98 -19.07
N GLY A 446 -2.19 -27.43 -18.08
CA GLY A 446 -2.32 -28.84 -17.70
C GLY A 446 -3.04 -29.67 -18.76
N GLY A 447 -4.06 -29.11 -19.41
CA GLY A 447 -4.79 -29.82 -20.46
C GLY A 447 -6.30 -29.61 -20.40
N GLY A 448 -6.93 -29.53 -21.57
CA GLY A 448 -8.38 -29.43 -21.78
C GLY A 448 -8.95 -28.02 -21.59
N THR A 449 -8.08 -27.04 -21.37
CA THR A 449 -8.44 -25.64 -21.19
C THR A 449 -7.56 -24.75 -22.07
N ASN A 450 -8.12 -23.65 -22.58
CA ASN A 450 -7.38 -22.61 -23.30
C ASN A 450 -7.85 -21.24 -22.80
N PRO A 451 -7.00 -20.22 -22.69
CA PRO A 451 -7.48 -18.85 -22.52
C PRO A 451 -8.31 -18.44 -23.75
N ILE A 452 -9.47 -17.81 -23.49
CA ILE A 452 -10.31 -17.18 -24.52
C ILE A 452 -9.51 -16.09 -25.24
N SER A 453 -8.62 -15.40 -24.51
CA SER A 453 -7.66 -14.48 -25.11
C SER A 453 -6.35 -14.44 -24.33
N PHE A 454 -5.25 -14.45 -25.08
CA PHE A 454 -3.89 -14.35 -24.57
C PHE A 454 -3.10 -13.32 -25.40
N ASN A 455 -3.46 -12.04 -25.29
CA ASN A 455 -2.97 -10.99 -26.20
C ASN A 455 -2.14 -9.92 -25.50
N GLY A 456 -1.15 -9.36 -26.20
CA GLY A 456 -0.36 -8.24 -25.70
C GLY A 456 0.58 -8.59 -24.54
N ASN A 457 0.83 -9.87 -24.27
CA ASN A 457 1.69 -10.30 -23.17
C ASN A 457 3.17 -10.26 -23.56
N ARG A 458 4.03 -9.92 -22.60
CA ARG A 458 5.49 -10.03 -22.68
C ARG A 458 5.95 -11.32 -22.03
N LEU A 459 6.65 -12.19 -22.75
CA LEU A 459 7.12 -13.48 -22.24
C LEU A 459 8.64 -13.61 -22.41
N TYR A 460 9.40 -13.71 -21.32
CA TYR A 460 10.86 -13.85 -21.40
C TYR A 460 11.46 -14.64 -20.23
N ASN A 461 12.71 -15.08 -20.41
CA ASN A 461 13.48 -15.82 -19.39
C ASN A 461 12.75 -17.07 -18.86
N CYS A 462 12.16 -17.85 -19.77
CA CYS A 462 11.48 -19.13 -19.50
C CYS A 462 12.09 -20.20 -20.42
N PRO A 463 13.30 -20.72 -20.13
CA PRO A 463 14.07 -21.56 -21.06
C PRO A 463 13.46 -22.93 -21.37
N THR A 464 12.49 -23.43 -20.58
CA THR A 464 11.83 -24.68 -20.91
C THR A 464 10.77 -24.45 -21.98
N ALA A 465 9.86 -23.49 -21.75
CA ALA A 465 8.97 -22.96 -22.78
C ALA A 465 8.44 -21.57 -22.43
N LEU A 466 8.18 -20.76 -23.46
CA LEU A 466 7.35 -19.56 -23.30
C LEU A 466 5.90 -19.98 -23.02
N TYR A 467 5.42 -21.03 -23.69
CA TYR A 467 4.08 -21.56 -23.51
C TYR A 467 4.13 -23.09 -23.59
N PHE A 468 3.62 -23.79 -22.58
CA PHE A 468 3.47 -25.24 -22.62
C PHE A 468 2.00 -25.61 -22.77
N ASP A 469 1.65 -26.01 -23.99
CA ASP A 469 0.29 -26.20 -24.46
C ASP A 469 -0.22 -27.60 -24.11
N ASN A 470 -1.31 -27.62 -23.35
CA ASN A 470 -2.04 -28.82 -22.93
C ASN A 470 -1.14 -29.95 -22.39
N ALA A 471 -0.10 -29.60 -21.63
CA ALA A 471 0.93 -30.49 -21.09
C ALA A 471 1.58 -31.44 -22.12
N THR A 472 1.59 -31.05 -23.39
CA THR A 472 2.08 -31.91 -24.49
C THR A 472 3.08 -31.20 -25.41
N THR A 473 2.89 -29.90 -25.67
CA THR A 473 3.66 -29.19 -26.70
C THR A 473 4.40 -27.99 -26.11
N PHE A 474 5.73 -28.02 -26.16
CA PHE A 474 6.58 -26.89 -25.79
C PHE A 474 6.65 -25.87 -26.92
N ILE A 475 6.23 -24.63 -26.68
CA ILE A 475 6.29 -23.53 -27.63
C ILE A 475 7.34 -22.51 -27.14
N ASN A 476 8.42 -22.38 -27.91
CA ASN A 476 9.54 -21.48 -27.63
C ASN A 476 9.61 -20.28 -28.58
N ASP A 477 8.76 -20.24 -29.61
CA ASP A 477 8.68 -19.16 -30.59
C ASP A 477 7.43 -18.31 -30.34
N ILE A 478 7.61 -17.00 -30.15
CA ILE A 478 6.54 -16.04 -29.97
C ILE A 478 5.65 -15.90 -31.22
N GLY A 479 6.21 -16.16 -32.41
CA GLY A 479 5.48 -16.21 -33.67
C GLY A 479 4.46 -17.33 -33.70
N THR A 480 4.79 -18.50 -33.16
CA THR A 480 3.84 -19.61 -32.99
C THR A 480 2.73 -19.23 -32.02
N ILE A 481 3.06 -18.65 -30.86
CA ILE A 481 2.04 -18.18 -29.89
C ILE A 481 1.07 -17.19 -30.55
N ASN A 482 1.59 -16.22 -31.30
CA ASN A 482 0.78 -15.26 -32.08
C ASN A 482 0.10 -15.84 -33.33
N GLY A 483 0.47 -17.05 -33.75
CA GLY A 483 -0.25 -17.79 -34.79
C GLY A 483 -1.45 -18.55 -34.22
N GLY A 484 -1.45 -18.79 -32.91
CA GLY A 484 -2.33 -19.69 -32.20
C GLY A 484 -1.63 -20.98 -31.77
N THR A 485 -2.19 -21.66 -30.77
CA THR A 485 -1.70 -22.96 -30.31
C THR A 485 -2.12 -24.09 -31.25
N ALA A 486 -1.55 -25.28 -31.10
CA ALA A 486 -1.82 -26.40 -32.00
C ALA A 486 -3.29 -26.85 -31.87
N GLY A 487 -4.16 -26.33 -32.75
CA GLY A 487 -5.62 -26.58 -32.70
C GLY A 487 -6.40 -25.61 -31.79
N GLY A 488 -5.78 -24.54 -31.29
CA GLY A 488 -6.42 -23.54 -30.42
C GLY A 488 -6.72 -22.21 -31.11
N ALA A 489 -7.14 -21.22 -30.31
CA ALA A 489 -7.44 -19.87 -30.79
C ALA A 489 -6.18 -19.14 -31.26
N SER A 490 -6.33 -18.26 -32.26
CA SER A 490 -5.23 -17.38 -32.71
C SER A 490 -5.07 -16.22 -31.72
N PHE A 491 -3.89 -16.12 -31.10
CA PHE A 491 -3.53 -15.00 -30.21
C PHE A 491 -2.78 -13.92 -30.99
N THR A 492 -2.78 -12.66 -30.56
CA THR A 492 -2.09 -11.60 -31.30
C THR A 492 -1.37 -10.61 -30.38
N GLY A 493 -0.29 -10.02 -30.90
CA GLY A 493 0.42 -8.93 -30.25
C GLY A 493 1.28 -9.32 -29.04
N ASN A 494 1.56 -10.61 -28.81
CA ASN A 494 2.51 -11.04 -27.79
C ASN A 494 3.96 -10.80 -28.25
N TYR A 495 4.87 -10.54 -27.31
CA TYR A 495 6.25 -10.20 -27.59
C TYR A 495 7.22 -10.87 -26.60
N GLN A 496 8.47 -11.03 -27.05
CA GLN A 496 9.58 -11.58 -26.26
C GLN A 496 10.36 -10.46 -25.57
#